data_AF-A0A382D308-F1
#
_entry.id   AF-A0A382D308-F1
#
_cell.length_a   1.000
_cell.length_b   1.000
_cell.length_c   1.000
_cell.angle_alpha   90.00
_cell.angle_beta   90.00
_cell.angle_gamma   90.00
#
_symmetry.space_group_name_H-M   'P 1'
#
loop_
_entity.id
_entity.type
_entity.pdbx_description
1 polymer ?
#
loop_
_entity_poly.entity_id
_entity_poly.type
_entity_poly.pdbx_seq_one_letter_code
_entity_poly.pdbx_strand_id
1 'polypeptide(L)'
;AGLLNIFLRDIGQLVPIILQFTFWLTPIVYMPTILPERYQSWLEWHPFYALVNGYHQVLLWGKVPDWQNLLYPLALGVALLVLGAFIYKRSKKELVDVL
;
A
#
# COMPACT_ATOMS: atom_id res chain seq x y z
N ALA A 1 17.21 -21.84 10.70
CA ALA A 1 16.18 -21.37 11.65
C ALA A 1 16.43 -19.95 12.18
N GLY A 2 17.63 -19.61 12.68
CA GLY A 2 17.88 -18.30 13.34
C GLY A 2 17.78 -17.04 12.45
N LEU A 3 18.24 -17.11 11.19
CA LEU A 3 18.19 -15.96 10.26
C LEU A 3 16.75 -15.57 9.89
N LEU A 4 15.87 -16.54 9.63
CA LEU A 4 14.46 -16.27 9.31
C LEU A 4 13.73 -15.57 10.45
N ASN A 5 14.02 -15.93 11.71
CA ASN A 5 13.41 -15.30 12.88
C ASN A 5 13.84 -13.84 13.05
N ILE A 6 15.11 -13.53 12.75
CA ILE A 6 15.63 -12.15 12.77
C ILE A 6 15.03 -11.35 11.62
N PHE A 7 15.03 -11.88 10.39
CA PHE A 7 14.42 -11.23 9.23
C PHE A 7 12.93 -10.92 9.45
N LEU A 8 12.14 -11.86 9.99
CA LEU A 8 10.72 -11.64 10.28
C LEU A 8 10.50 -10.60 11.39
N ARG A 9 11.36 -10.59 12.41
CA ARG A 9 11.31 -9.59 13.49
C ARG A 9 11.64 -8.20 12.97
N ASP A 10 12.65 -8.08 12.13
CA ASP A 10 13.10 -6.80 11.57
C ASP A 10 12.04 -6.23 10.61
N ILE A 11 11.42 -7.07 9.77
CA ILE A 11 10.28 -6.68 8.94
C ILE A 11 9.11 -6.19 9.83
N GLY A 12 8.80 -6.92 10.90
CA GLY A 12 7.74 -6.53 11.84
C GLY A 12 7.98 -5.19 12.52
N GLN A 13 9.23 -4.80 12.74
CA GLN A 13 9.61 -3.50 13.30
C GLN A 13 9.65 -2.39 12.25
N LEU A 14 10.02 -2.68 11.01
CA LEU A 14 10.11 -1.71 9.92
C LEU A 14 8.74 -1.33 9.34
N VAL A 15 7.80 -2.28 9.27
CA VAL A 15 6.46 -2.04 8.70
C VAL A 15 5.72 -0.87 9.38
N PRO A 16 5.63 -0.79 10.73
CA PRO A 16 5.01 0.34 11.41
C PRO A 16 5.65 1.69 11.05
N ILE A 17 6.99 1.73 10.96
CA ILE A 17 7.73 2.95 10.63
C ILE A 17 7.36 3.40 9.21
N ILE A 18 7.40 2.48 8.24
CA ILE A 18 7.04 2.77 6.86
C ILE A 18 5.59 3.25 6.77
N LEU A 19 4.65 2.56 7.43
CA LEU A 19 3.25 2.96 7.46
C LEU A 19 3.06 4.36 8.05
N GLN A 20 3.78 4.70 9.12
CA GLN A 20 3.76 6.04 9.71
C GLN A 20 4.24 7.09 8.71
N PHE A 21 5.36 6.84 8.01
CA PHE A 21 5.85 7.74 6.97
C PHE A 21 4.85 7.87 5.81
N THR A 22 4.30 6.76 5.32
CA THR A 22 3.31 6.78 4.23
C THR A 22 2.03 7.51 4.63
N PHE A 23 1.60 7.40 5.89
CA PHE A 23 0.43 8.11 6.41
C PHE A 23 0.59 9.63 6.32
N TRP A 24 1.78 10.16 6.64
CA TRP A 24 2.06 11.59 6.51
C TRP A 24 2.33 12.02 5.06
N LEU A 25 2.93 11.14 4.26
CA LEU A 25 3.21 11.39 2.85
C LEU A 25 1.94 11.46 2.00
N THR A 26 0.90 10.71 2.37
CA THR A 26 -0.38 10.73 1.69
C THR A 26 -1.32 11.77 2.32
N PRO A 27 -2.07 12.53 1.52
CA PRO A 27 -3.03 13.53 2.01
C PRO A 27 -4.29 12.86 2.59
N ILE A 28 -4.12 12.19 3.74
CA ILE A 28 -5.22 11.60 4.53
C ILE A 28 -5.82 12.65 5.46
N VAL A 29 -4.97 13.43 6.14
CA VAL A 29 -5.39 14.42 7.15
C VAL A 29 -5.49 15.83 6.58
N TYR A 30 -4.82 16.09 5.45
CA TYR A 30 -4.77 17.39 4.80
C TYR A 30 -5.31 17.33 3.38
N MET A 31 -5.79 18.47 2.88
CA MET A 31 -6.30 18.57 1.51
C MET A 31 -5.13 18.67 0.52
N PRO A 32 -5.16 17.95 -0.62
CA PRO A 32 -4.09 18.01 -1.62
C PRO A 32 -3.92 19.40 -2.25
N THR A 33 -4.91 20.30 -2.13
CA THR A 33 -4.88 21.68 -2.65
C THR A 33 -3.83 22.57 -1.99
N ILE A 34 -3.31 22.21 -0.82
CA ILE A 34 -2.23 22.98 -0.15
C ILE A 34 -0.85 22.71 -0.76
N LEU A 35 -0.71 21.64 -1.53
CA LEU A 35 0.55 21.25 -2.16
C LEU A 35 0.70 21.97 -3.51
N PRO A 36 1.93 22.37 -3.89
CA PRO A 36 2.21 22.87 -5.24
C PRO A 36 1.82 21.84 -6.31
N GLU A 37 1.36 22.29 -7.47
CA GLU A 37 0.85 21.43 -8.57
C GLU A 37 1.81 20.28 -8.93
N ARG A 38 3.12 20.54 -8.94
CA ARG A 38 4.15 19.51 -9.22
C ARG A 38 4.09 18.30 -8.28
N TYR A 39 3.74 18.52 -7.02
CA TYR A 39 3.61 17.43 -6.03
C TYR A 39 2.23 16.77 -6.10
N GLN A 40 1.19 17.50 -6.53
CA GLN A 40 -0.14 16.92 -6.76
C GLN A 40 -0.08 15.85 -7.86
N SER A 41 0.60 16.16 -8.99
CA SER A 41 0.77 15.19 -10.08
C SER A 41 1.54 13.95 -9.65
N TRP A 42 2.51 14.08 -8.72
CA TRP A 42 3.28 12.94 -8.22
C TRP A 42 2.44 12.05 -7.28
N LEU A 43 1.53 12.65 -6.50
CA LEU A 43 0.62 11.93 -5.63
C LEU A 43 -0.38 11.07 -6.43
N GLU A 44 -0.79 11.49 -7.63
CA GLU A 44 -1.67 10.70 -8.51
C GLU A 44 -1.09 9.33 -8.87
N TRP A 45 0.23 9.19 -8.93
CA TRP A 45 0.90 7.90 -9.17
C TRP A 45 0.91 6.99 -7.94
N HIS A 46 0.66 7.54 -6.75
CA HIS A 46 0.71 6.79 -5.52
C HIS A 46 -0.59 6.00 -5.31
N PRO A 47 -0.56 4.66 -5.25
CA PRO A 47 -1.77 3.83 -5.24
C PRO A 47 -2.67 4.11 -4.03
N PHE A 48 -2.08 4.46 -2.87
CA PHE A 48 -2.85 4.83 -1.69
C PHE A 48 -3.57 6.18 -1.82
N TYR A 49 -3.04 7.11 -2.63
CA TYR A 49 -3.69 8.41 -2.83
C TYR A 49 -5.00 8.26 -3.61
N ALA A 50 -5.01 7.44 -4.67
CA ALA A 50 -6.21 7.16 -5.43
C ALA A 50 -7.35 6.58 -4.56
N LEU A 51 -7.00 5.70 -3.61
CA LEU A 51 -7.96 5.14 -2.64
C LEU A 51 -8.51 6.23 -1.71
N VAL A 52 -7.63 7.00 -1.06
CA VAL A 52 -8.03 8.06 -0.11
C VAL A 52 -8.87 9.13 -0.79
N ASN A 53 -8.50 9.55 -2.00
CA ASN A 53 -9.26 10.51 -2.79
C ASN A 53 -10.65 9.96 -3.16
N GLY A 54 -10.75 8.67 -3.51
CA GLY A 54 -12.03 8.01 -3.73
C GLY A 54 -12.94 8.04 -2.49
N TYR A 55 -12.39 7.78 -1.31
CA TYR A 55 -13.12 7.92 -0.05
C TYR A 55 -13.57 9.37 0.20
N HIS A 56 -12.71 10.36 -0.04
CA HIS A 56 -13.09 11.76 0.07
C HIS A 56 -14.22 12.13 -0.91
N GLN A 57 -14.15 11.69 -2.17
CA GLN A 57 -15.19 11.89 -3.19
C GLN A 57 -16.56 11.36 -2.77
N VAL A 58 -16.60 10.15 -2.22
CA VAL A 58 -17.85 9.54 -1.77
C VAL A 58 -18.36 10.16 -0.47
N LEU A 59 -17.49 10.36 0.53
CA LEU A 59 -17.89 10.76 1.88
C LEU A 59 -18.13 12.27 2.02
N LEU A 60 -17.27 13.09 1.42
CA LEU A 60 -17.36 14.56 1.54
C LEU A 60 -18.25 15.17 0.47
N TRP A 61 -18.18 14.64 -0.76
CA TRP A 61 -18.82 15.26 -1.92
C TRP A 61 -19.97 14.44 -2.50
N GLY A 62 -20.22 13.22 -2.02
CA GLY A 62 -21.29 12.34 -2.52
C GLY A 62 -21.13 11.97 -4.00
N LYS A 63 -19.93 12.12 -4.57
CA LYS A 63 -19.64 11.84 -5.97
C LYS A 63 -19.15 10.41 -6.14
N VAL A 64 -19.48 9.83 -7.29
CA VAL A 64 -18.94 8.53 -7.71
C VAL A 64 -17.42 8.69 -7.87
N PRO A 65 -16.61 7.80 -7.26
CA PRO A 65 -15.17 7.89 -7.38
C PRO A 65 -14.75 7.52 -8.81
N ASP A 66 -13.66 8.10 -9.28
CA ASP A 66 -13.14 7.80 -10.60
C ASP A 66 -12.61 6.35 -10.67
N TRP A 67 -13.37 5.49 -11.35
CA TRP A 67 -13.05 4.08 -11.53
C TRP A 67 -11.75 3.84 -12.28
N GLN A 68 -11.32 4.77 -13.14
CA GLN A 68 -10.06 4.63 -13.87
C GLN A 68 -8.87 4.75 -12.90
N ASN A 69 -8.93 5.71 -11.98
CA ASN A 69 -7.90 5.89 -10.96
C ASN A 69 -7.89 4.77 -9.93
N LEU A 70 -9.00 4.06 -9.73
CA LEU A 70 -9.11 2.88 -8.85
C LEU A 70 -8.60 1.59 -9.50
N LEU A 71 -8.53 1.52 -10.83
CA LEU A 71 -8.10 0.31 -11.54
C LEU A 71 -6.62 0.01 -11.33
N TYR A 72 -5.78 1.05 -11.32
CA TYR A 72 -4.34 0.93 -11.05
C TYR A 72 -4.02 0.35 -9.66
N PRO A 73 -4.52 0.89 -8.52
CA PRO A 73 -4.27 0.32 -7.21
C PRO A 73 -4.88 -1.07 -7.06
N LEU A 74 -6.01 -1.37 -7.72
CA LEU A 74 -6.58 -2.71 -7.75
C LEU A 74 -5.64 -3.71 -8.42
N ALA A 75 -5.13 -3.39 -9.62
CA ALA A 75 -4.21 -4.24 -10.35
C ALA A 75 -2.90 -4.48 -9.56
N LEU A 76 -2.38 -3.43 -8.93
CA LEU A 76 -1.20 -3.51 -8.07
C LEU A 76 -1.47 -4.39 -6.82
N GLY A 77 -2.64 -4.24 -6.19
CA GLY A 77 -3.05 -5.07 -5.06
C GLY A 77 -3.17 -6.55 -5.42
N VAL A 78 -3.76 -6.87 -6.57
CA VAL A 78 -3.84 -8.24 -7.09
C VAL A 78 -2.45 -8.79 -7.37
N ALA A 79 -1.56 -8.02 -7.99
CA ALA A 79 -0.18 -8.43 -8.25
C ALA A 79 0.57 -8.73 -6.95
N LEU A 80 0.46 -7.87 -5.93
CA LEU A 80 1.06 -8.08 -4.61
C LEU A 80 0.47 -9.31 -3.91
N LEU A 81 -0.85 -9.54 -4.02
CA LEU A 81 -1.48 -10.74 -3.48
C LEU A 81 -0.95 -12.02 -4.13
N VAL A 82 -0.80 -12.02 -5.46
CA VAL A 82 -0.24 -13.17 -6.20
C VAL A 82 1.21 -13.42 -5.80
N LEU A 83 2.03 -12.36 -5.71
CA LEU A 83 3.42 -12.46 -5.25
C LEU A 83 3.51 -12.95 -3.81
N GLY A 84 2.69 -12.41 -2.91
CA GLY A 84 2.62 -12.83 -1.52
C GLY A 84 2.21 -14.29 -1.38
N ALA A 85 1.21 -14.73 -2.14
CA ALA A 85 0.79 -16.13 -2.18
C ALA A 85 1.88 -17.05 -2.75
N PHE A 86 2.63 -16.59 -3.77
CA PHE A 86 3.75 -17.34 -4.35
C PHE A 86 4.90 -17.51 -3.36
N ILE A 87 5.31 -16.42 -2.70
CA ILE A 87 6.34 -16.44 -1.65
C ILE A 87 5.89 -17.33 -0.49
N TYR A 88 4.66 -17.18 -0.02
CA TYR A 88 4.11 -18.00 1.07
C TYR A 88 4.14 -19.49 0.74
N LYS A 89 3.71 -19.88 -0.48
CA LYS A 89 3.77 -21.28 -0.93
C LYS A 89 5.21 -21.81 -0.99
N ARG A 90 6.19 -20.97 -1.37
CA ARG A 90 7.61 -21.35 -1.43
C ARG A 90 8.21 -21.51 -0.04
N SER A 91 7.95 -20.57 0.87
CA SER A 91 8.40 -20.67 2.27
C SER A 91 7.78 -21.87 2.99
N LYS A 92 6.53 -22.23 2.68
CA LYS A 92 5.90 -23.44 3.21
C LYS A 92 6.59 -24.72 2.75
N LYS A 93 7.09 -24.78 1.51
CA LYS A 93 7.86 -25.94 1.01
C LYS A 93 9.19 -26.10 1.75
N GLU A 94 9.94 -25.01 1.96
CA GLU A 94 11.19 -25.05 2.74
C GLU A 94 10.96 -25.41 4.23
N LEU A 95 9.83 -25.01 4.82
CA LEU A 95 9.47 -25.37 6.19
C LEU A 95 9.09 -26.86 6.35
N VAL A 96 8.58 -27.49 5.29
CA VAL A 96 8.22 -28.91 5.30
C VAL A 96 9.45 -29.80 5.02
N ASP A 97 10.41 -29.35 4.21
CA ASP A 97 11.67 -30.09 3.96
C ASP A 97 12.64 -30.11 5.16
N VAL A 98 12.37 -29.34 6.22
CA VAL A 98 13.21 -29.27 7.43
C VAL A 98 12.65 -30.12 8.58
N LEU A 99 11.47 -30.74 8.42
CA LEU A 99 10.86 -31.66 9.38
C LEU A 99 10.96 -33.11 8.88
#